data_AF-A0A926LSM7-F1
#
_entry.id   AF-A0A926LSM7-F1
#
_cell.length_a   1.000
_cell.length_b   1.000
_cell.length_c   1.000
_cell.angle_alpha   90.00
_cell.angle_beta   90.00
_cell.angle_gamma   90.00
#
_symmetry.space_group_name_H-M   'P 1'
#
loop_
_entity.id
_entity.type
_entity.pdbx_description
1 polymer ?
#
loop_
_entity_poly.entity_id
_entity_poly.type
_entity_poly.pdbx_seq_one_letter_code
_entity_poly.pdbx_strand_id
1 'polypeptide(L)'
;MGRQRGGSAQERFEFKSAIDMARALPNLFRPISGQPKTLTSDERQSLAQCEAAVDTLKWAFWLAGKALQIIRDSRLYRAEHASFEDYCWTRWGMKANYAGKLIRTWQVAEALFDLASNDSVPIGTPRLSLEQAKKANQAQVWELVSVRETWDVEHAVFVYATVAASDVPVTAEVLRGAVDALPKGEEFDRETARAAIQAFLDNWSDEKGEAEVDITAKAEKAVSVPWVRRLARRDRAAAERYLDALEAEIAKCREHLTEPTKPKRDSGAATEAQEQTAEATEQPKALEPGTESPEPAAA
;
A
#
# COMPACT_ATOMS: atom_id res chain seq x y z
N MET A 1 28.32 -35.47 -14.66
CA MET A 1 28.11 -34.68 -13.41
C MET A 1 28.10 -33.20 -13.76
N GLY A 2 26.94 -32.65 -14.14
CA GLY A 2 26.78 -31.22 -14.39
C GLY A 2 26.07 -30.57 -13.21
N ARG A 3 26.82 -29.90 -12.33
CA ARG A 3 26.23 -29.09 -11.25
C ARG A 3 25.53 -27.89 -11.88
N GLN A 4 24.20 -27.91 -11.92
CA GLN A 4 23.40 -26.71 -12.06
C GLN A 4 23.77 -25.78 -10.89
N ARG A 5 24.31 -24.60 -11.21
CA ARG A 5 24.46 -23.51 -10.25
C ARG A 5 23.05 -23.07 -9.89
N GLY A 6 22.65 -23.35 -8.65
CA GLY A 6 21.43 -22.77 -8.09
C GLY A 6 21.49 -21.26 -8.21
N GLY A 7 20.42 -20.66 -8.72
CA GLY A 7 20.24 -19.22 -8.70
C GLY A 7 20.39 -18.75 -7.25
N SER A 8 21.46 -18.03 -6.98
CA SER A 8 21.68 -17.42 -5.67
C SER A 8 20.62 -16.37 -5.44
N ALA A 9 20.18 -16.29 -4.18
CA ALA A 9 19.31 -15.25 -3.63
C ALA A 9 19.61 -13.90 -4.27
N GLN A 10 18.55 -13.27 -4.80
CA GLN A 10 18.52 -11.92 -5.38
C GLN A 10 19.65 -11.06 -4.83
N GLU A 11 20.54 -10.62 -5.72
CA GLU A 11 21.48 -9.54 -5.46
C GLU A 11 20.67 -8.40 -4.85
N ARG A 12 20.80 -8.23 -3.53
CA ARG A 12 20.21 -7.10 -2.83
C ARG A 12 20.90 -5.89 -3.42
N PHE A 13 20.23 -5.20 -4.33
CA PHE A 13 20.76 -3.99 -4.93
C PHE A 13 21.18 -3.04 -3.82
N GLU A 14 22.49 -2.87 -3.64
CA GLU A 14 23.09 -2.09 -2.56
C GLU A 14 22.99 -0.60 -2.91
N PHE A 15 21.79 -0.05 -2.82
CA PHE A 15 21.57 1.37 -3.02
C PHE A 15 21.96 2.15 -1.77
N LYS A 16 22.80 3.18 -1.94
CA LYS A 16 23.28 4.05 -0.84
C LYS A 16 22.20 5.00 -0.32
N SER A 17 21.17 5.29 -1.11
CA SER A 17 20.03 6.12 -0.72
C SER A 17 18.77 5.79 -1.52
N ALA A 18 17.60 6.21 -1.01
CA ALA A 18 16.34 6.10 -1.73
C ALA A 18 16.33 6.89 -3.05
N ILE A 19 17.10 7.99 -3.13
CA ILE A 19 17.25 8.77 -4.36
C ILE A 19 18.04 7.97 -5.40
N ASP A 20 19.10 7.29 -4.98
CA ASP A 20 19.90 6.44 -5.88
C ASP A 20 19.07 5.27 -6.38
N MET A 21 18.28 4.64 -5.50
CA MET A 21 17.33 3.60 -5.86
C MET A 21 16.31 4.11 -6.89
N ALA A 22 15.69 5.28 -6.64
CA ALA A 22 14.72 5.86 -7.55
C ALA A 22 15.31 6.22 -8.93
N ARG A 23 16.57 6.68 -8.98
CA ARG A 23 17.27 6.96 -10.23
C ARG A 23 17.70 5.71 -10.99
N ALA A 24 17.92 4.62 -10.27
CA ALA A 24 18.28 3.33 -10.85
C ALA A 24 17.05 2.56 -11.37
N LEU A 25 15.84 2.93 -10.94
CA LEU A 25 14.62 2.36 -11.50
C LEU A 25 14.53 2.68 -13.00
N PRO A 26 14.01 1.72 -13.80
CA PRO A 26 13.84 1.94 -15.23
C PRO A 26 12.89 3.12 -15.50
N ASN A 27 13.26 3.98 -16.46
CA ASN A 27 12.39 5.03 -16.97
C ASN A 27 11.28 4.39 -17.81
N LEU A 28 10.10 4.14 -17.25
CA LEU A 28 9.05 3.40 -17.97
C LEU A 28 8.06 4.33 -18.68
N PHE A 29 8.01 4.23 -20.01
CA PHE A 29 6.86 4.64 -20.82
C PHE A 29 6.37 3.44 -21.65
N ARG A 30 5.08 3.10 -21.46
CA ARG A 30 4.30 1.96 -22.01
C ARG A 30 4.88 0.54 -21.78
N PRO A 31 4.01 -0.49 -21.71
CA PRO A 31 4.44 -1.89 -21.80
C PRO A 31 5.29 -2.11 -23.06
N ILE A 32 6.39 -2.85 -22.91
CA ILE A 32 7.26 -3.23 -24.04
C ILE A 32 6.51 -4.19 -24.95
N SER A 33 5.68 -5.06 -24.37
CA SER A 33 4.78 -5.92 -25.13
C SER A 33 3.37 -5.34 -25.20
N GLY A 34 2.73 -5.43 -26.37
CA GLY A 34 1.30 -5.11 -26.53
C GLY A 34 0.35 -6.20 -25.98
N GLN A 35 0.89 -7.27 -25.39
CA GLN A 35 0.10 -8.42 -24.94
C GLN A 35 -0.41 -8.19 -23.50
N PRO A 36 -1.73 -8.34 -23.24
CA PRO A 36 -2.34 -7.89 -21.99
C PRO A 36 -2.01 -8.73 -20.76
N LYS A 37 -1.48 -9.96 -20.92
CA LYS A 37 -1.28 -10.91 -19.81
C LYS A 37 0.11 -11.52 -19.70
N THR A 38 1.03 -11.18 -20.60
CA THR A 38 2.36 -11.82 -20.64
C THR A 38 3.45 -10.76 -20.53
N LEU A 39 4.35 -10.94 -19.57
CA LEU A 39 5.54 -10.10 -19.42
C LEU A 39 6.72 -10.71 -20.17
N THR A 40 7.39 -9.88 -20.96
CA THR A 40 8.72 -10.16 -21.53
C THR A 40 9.77 -10.31 -20.41
N SER A 41 10.96 -10.82 -20.74
CA SER A 41 12.05 -10.96 -19.78
C SER A 41 12.41 -9.61 -19.12
N ASP A 42 12.49 -8.56 -19.94
CA ASP A 42 12.85 -7.22 -19.49
C ASP A 42 11.76 -6.58 -18.61
N GLU A 43 10.48 -6.82 -18.93
CA GLU A 43 9.36 -6.39 -18.10
C GLU A 43 9.34 -7.10 -16.74
N ARG A 44 9.66 -8.40 -16.69
CA ARG A 44 9.78 -9.13 -15.41
C ARG A 44 10.95 -8.62 -14.57
N GLN A 45 12.09 -8.33 -15.20
CA GLN A 45 13.24 -7.76 -14.50
C GLN A 45 12.92 -6.36 -13.95
N SER A 46 12.23 -5.54 -14.75
CA SER A 46 11.76 -4.21 -14.33
C SER A 46 10.76 -4.31 -13.18
N LEU A 47 9.81 -5.25 -13.26
CA LEU A 47 8.86 -5.53 -12.18
C LEU A 47 9.59 -5.92 -10.89
N ALA A 48 10.54 -6.83 -10.95
CA ALA A 48 11.31 -7.26 -9.78
C ALA A 48 12.10 -6.11 -9.14
N GLN A 49 12.65 -5.19 -9.93
CA GLN A 49 13.33 -3.99 -9.41
C GLN A 49 12.35 -3.02 -8.73
N CYS A 50 11.18 -2.79 -9.34
CA CYS A 50 10.12 -1.98 -8.76
C CYS A 50 9.57 -2.60 -7.45
N GLU A 51 9.33 -3.91 -7.43
CA GLU A 51 8.90 -4.64 -6.25
C GLU A 51 9.93 -4.57 -5.13
N ALA A 52 11.22 -4.73 -5.44
CA ALA A 52 12.29 -4.57 -4.45
C ALA A 52 12.32 -3.15 -3.86
N ALA A 53 12.12 -2.11 -4.69
CA ALA A 53 12.03 -0.73 -4.22
C ALA A 53 10.81 -0.51 -3.32
N VAL A 54 9.63 -1.02 -3.69
CA VAL A 54 8.40 -0.94 -2.86
C VAL A 54 8.56 -1.72 -1.55
N ASP A 55 9.21 -2.88 -1.60
CA ASP A 55 9.50 -3.70 -0.42
C ASP A 55 10.35 -2.96 0.61
N THR A 56 11.20 -2.01 0.20
CA THR A 56 11.98 -1.19 1.15
C THR A 56 11.12 -0.34 2.08
N LEU A 57 9.94 0.08 1.62
CA LEU A 57 9.00 0.87 2.42
C LEU A 57 8.47 0.10 3.63
N LYS A 58 8.37 -1.23 3.53
CA LYS A 58 7.91 -2.10 4.62
C LYS A 58 8.86 -2.07 5.81
N TRP A 59 10.16 -1.87 5.56
CA TRP A 59 11.18 -1.83 6.61
C TRP A 59 11.45 -0.42 7.15
N ALA A 60 11.09 0.60 6.38
CA ALA A 60 11.49 1.98 6.63
C ALA A 60 10.98 2.51 7.99
N PHE A 61 9.76 2.16 8.39
CA PHE A 61 9.17 2.73 9.61
C PHE A 61 9.84 2.22 10.89
N TRP A 62 10.18 0.93 10.96
CA TRP A 62 10.83 0.39 12.16
C TRP A 62 12.32 0.71 12.18
N LEU A 63 12.99 0.77 11.02
CA LEU A 63 14.34 1.33 10.91
C LEU A 63 14.40 2.77 11.43
N ALA A 64 13.44 3.61 11.02
CA ALA A 64 13.30 4.96 11.53
C ALA A 64 13.08 4.98 13.05
N GLY A 65 12.21 4.11 13.58
CA GLY A 65 11.97 3.98 15.02
C GLY A 65 13.24 3.63 15.82
N LYS A 66 14.01 2.64 15.36
CA LYS A 66 15.28 2.24 15.97
C LYS A 66 16.32 3.37 15.96
N ALA A 67 16.48 4.03 14.81
CA ALA A 67 17.39 5.17 14.67
C ALA A 67 16.98 6.34 15.57
N LEU A 68 15.69 6.69 15.60
CA LEU A 68 15.14 7.74 16.48
C LEU A 68 15.38 7.43 17.95
N GLN A 69 15.23 6.16 18.35
CA GLN A 69 15.53 5.74 19.72
C GLN A 69 17.01 5.94 20.05
N ILE A 70 17.92 5.47 19.19
CA ILE A 70 19.38 5.64 19.41
C ILE A 70 19.73 7.11 19.54
N ILE A 71 19.21 7.96 18.66
CA ILE A 71 19.44 9.41 18.68
C ILE A 71 18.93 10.03 19.97
N ARG A 72 17.71 9.66 20.40
CA ARG A 72 17.08 10.19 21.61
C ARG A 72 17.85 9.76 22.87
N ASP A 73 18.05 8.46 23.02
CA ASP A 73 18.57 7.84 24.24
C ASP A 73 20.07 8.16 24.41
N SER A 74 20.83 8.21 23.31
CA SER A 74 22.25 8.66 23.32
C SER A 74 22.41 10.18 23.29
N ARG A 75 21.30 10.92 23.20
CA ARG A 75 21.25 12.38 23.09
C ARG A 75 22.12 12.94 21.95
N LEU A 76 22.13 12.30 20.78
CA LEU A 76 22.97 12.71 19.63
C LEU A 76 22.55 14.07 19.05
N TYR A 77 21.31 14.50 19.32
CA TYR A 77 20.79 15.80 18.93
C TYR A 77 21.40 16.99 19.68
N ARG A 78 22.05 16.75 20.84
CA ARG A 78 22.48 17.79 21.79
C ARG A 78 23.53 18.77 21.25
N ALA A 79 24.17 18.44 20.12
CA ALA A 79 25.17 19.31 19.49
C ALA A 79 24.54 20.58 18.89
N GLU A 80 23.33 20.47 18.35
CA GLU A 80 22.68 21.53 17.59
C GLU A 80 21.30 21.90 18.15
N HIS A 81 20.68 21.02 18.96
CA HIS A 81 19.31 21.19 19.45
C HIS A 81 19.20 21.03 20.96
N ALA A 82 18.34 21.86 21.56
CA ALA A 82 18.11 21.85 23.00
C ALA A 82 17.29 20.64 23.47
N SER A 83 16.40 20.11 22.62
CA SER A 83 15.56 18.96 22.93
C SER A 83 15.40 18.03 21.74
N PHE A 84 14.99 16.78 22.02
CA PHE A 84 14.74 15.79 20.98
C PHE A 84 13.56 16.19 20.08
N GLU A 85 12.55 16.83 20.65
CA GLU A 85 11.36 17.30 19.95
C GLU A 85 11.70 18.39 18.94
N ASP A 86 12.52 19.37 19.35
CA ASP A 86 13.01 20.42 18.46
C ASP A 86 13.84 19.85 17.31
N TYR A 87 14.70 18.88 17.62
CA TYR A 87 15.47 18.16 16.60
C TYR A 87 14.56 17.43 15.60
N CYS A 88 13.57 16.65 16.07
CA CYS A 88 12.66 15.92 15.20
C CYS A 88 11.86 16.85 14.27
N TRP A 89 11.41 17.99 14.81
CA TRP A 89 10.69 18.98 14.03
C TRP A 89 11.60 19.66 13.00
N THR A 90 12.76 20.17 13.44
CA THR A 90 13.67 20.94 12.59
C THR A 90 14.30 20.09 11.50
N ARG A 91 14.70 18.85 11.81
CA ARG A 91 15.39 17.97 10.85
C ARG A 91 14.44 17.26 9.90
N TRP A 92 13.26 16.85 10.36
CA TRP A 92 12.36 15.96 9.61
C TRP A 92 10.90 16.44 9.50
N GLY A 93 10.55 17.61 10.04
CA GLY A 93 9.16 18.07 10.09
C GLY A 93 8.24 17.15 10.89
N MET A 94 8.83 16.34 11.79
CA MET A 94 8.14 15.26 12.47
C MET A 94 7.71 15.69 13.87
N LYS A 95 6.43 15.54 14.20
CA LYS A 95 5.94 15.78 15.56
C LYS A 95 6.52 14.74 16.53
N ALA A 96 6.89 15.18 17.72
CA ALA A 96 7.42 14.34 18.81
C ALA A 96 6.54 13.11 19.10
N ASN A 97 5.22 13.27 19.10
CA ASN A 97 4.28 12.16 19.34
C ASN A 97 4.38 11.07 18.26
N TYR A 98 4.62 11.44 17.00
CA TYR A 98 4.80 10.46 15.92
C TYR A 98 6.16 9.78 16.02
N ALA A 99 7.23 10.53 16.32
CA ALA A 99 8.55 9.96 16.59
C ALA A 99 8.50 8.97 17.76
N GLY A 100 7.81 9.33 18.85
CA GLY A 100 7.58 8.45 20.00
C GLY A 100 6.80 7.19 19.64
N LYS A 101 5.79 7.28 18.77
CA LYS A 101 5.10 6.09 18.24
C LYS A 101 6.07 5.17 17.51
N LEU A 102 6.87 5.68 16.56
CA LEU A 102 7.87 4.88 15.84
C LEU A 102 8.86 4.19 16.80
N ILE A 103 9.34 4.91 17.82
CA ILE A 103 10.25 4.38 18.84
C ILE A 103 9.62 3.22 19.63
N ARG A 104 8.32 3.27 19.94
CA ARG A 104 7.68 2.17 20.68
C ARG A 104 7.39 0.94 19.83
N THR A 105 7.23 1.13 18.51
CA THR A 105 6.76 0.09 17.60
C THR A 105 7.87 -0.78 17.03
N TRP A 106 9.09 -0.25 16.84
CA TRP A 106 10.08 -0.92 16.01
C TRP A 106 10.51 -2.30 16.54
N GLN A 107 10.54 -2.51 17.86
CA GLN A 107 10.92 -3.80 18.46
C GLN A 107 9.94 -4.92 18.11
N VAL A 108 8.64 -4.60 18.05
CA VAL A 108 7.62 -5.58 17.66
C VAL A 108 7.75 -5.92 16.18
N ALA A 109 8.00 -4.91 15.33
CA ALA A 109 8.21 -5.14 13.90
C ALA A 109 9.48 -5.95 13.60
N GLU A 110 10.58 -5.68 14.32
CA GLU A 110 11.82 -6.44 14.24
C GLU A 110 11.59 -7.91 14.65
N ALA A 111 10.95 -8.14 15.80
CA ALA A 111 10.67 -9.49 16.28
C ALA A 111 9.73 -10.29 15.35
N LEU A 112 8.72 -9.65 14.74
CA LEU A 112 7.88 -10.29 13.73
C LEU A 112 8.68 -10.75 12.50
N PHE A 113 9.69 -9.97 12.11
CA PHE A 113 10.55 -10.32 11.00
C PHE A 113 11.54 -11.43 11.33
N ASP A 114 12.16 -11.36 12.50
CA ASP A 114 13.11 -12.38 12.98
C ASP A 114 12.40 -13.73 13.12
N LEU A 115 11.18 -13.74 13.68
CA LEU A 115 10.32 -14.92 13.78
C LEU A 115 10.11 -15.58 12.40
N ALA A 116 9.85 -14.77 11.38
CA ALA A 116 9.62 -15.25 10.02
C ALA A 116 10.88 -15.70 9.28
N SER A 117 12.06 -15.24 9.72
CA SER A 117 13.36 -15.54 9.10
C SER A 117 13.99 -16.85 9.61
N ASN A 118 13.31 -17.56 10.52
CA ASN A 118 13.74 -18.79 11.21
C ASN A 118 14.82 -18.63 12.29
N ASP A 119 15.09 -17.41 12.76
CA ASP A 119 15.90 -17.22 13.97
C ASP A 119 14.98 -17.23 15.19
N SER A 120 14.91 -18.39 15.86
CA SER A 120 14.17 -18.63 17.11
C SER A 120 12.65 -18.36 17.09
N VAL A 121 11.85 -19.44 17.08
CA VAL A 121 10.42 -19.36 17.36
C VAL A 121 10.20 -19.56 18.86
N PRO A 122 9.60 -18.60 19.60
CA PRO A 122 9.26 -18.81 21.00
C PRO A 122 8.27 -19.97 21.14
N ILE A 123 8.49 -20.86 22.12
CA ILE A 123 7.74 -22.11 22.30
C ILE A 123 6.22 -21.85 22.37
N GLY A 124 5.43 -22.54 21.55
CA GLY A 124 3.97 -22.39 21.57
C GLY A 124 3.44 -21.16 20.82
N THR A 125 4.30 -20.35 20.19
CA THR A 125 3.90 -19.34 19.21
C THR A 125 3.55 -20.03 17.88
N PRO A 126 2.39 -19.72 17.27
CA PRO A 126 2.06 -20.25 15.94
C PRO A 126 3.13 -19.91 14.91
N ARG A 127 3.38 -20.82 13.96
CA ARG A 127 4.37 -20.57 12.91
C ARG A 127 3.85 -19.48 11.97
N LEU A 128 4.57 -18.36 11.89
CA LEU A 128 4.29 -17.28 10.96
C LEU A 128 5.09 -17.50 9.67
N SER A 129 4.44 -17.44 8.51
CA SER A 129 5.18 -17.47 7.24
C SER A 129 5.89 -16.14 6.98
N LEU A 130 7.00 -16.19 6.23
CA LEU A 130 7.73 -14.99 5.84
C LEU A 130 6.86 -14.00 5.04
N GLU A 131 5.90 -14.51 4.25
CA GLU A 131 4.96 -13.67 3.52
C GLU A 131 4.02 -12.91 4.47
N GLN A 132 3.47 -13.59 5.49
CA GLN A 132 2.58 -12.96 6.47
C GLN A 132 3.31 -11.93 7.34
N ALA A 133 4.55 -12.19 7.74
CA ALA A 133 5.34 -11.21 8.48
C ALA A 133 5.67 -9.98 7.63
N LYS A 134 6.03 -10.17 6.35
CA LYS A 134 6.30 -9.07 5.41
C LYS A 134 5.06 -8.22 5.10
N LYS A 135 3.85 -8.73 5.34
CA LYS A 135 2.60 -7.97 5.16
C LYS A 135 2.25 -7.11 6.38
N ALA A 136 2.94 -7.28 7.51
CA ALA A 136 2.73 -6.46 8.69
C ALA A 136 3.08 -4.98 8.38
N ASN A 137 2.09 -4.11 8.51
CA ASN A 137 2.24 -2.67 8.30
C ASN A 137 2.28 -1.90 9.62
N GLN A 138 2.71 -0.64 9.54
CA GLN A 138 2.84 0.24 10.70
C GLN A 138 1.57 0.31 11.57
N ALA A 139 0.39 0.41 10.97
CA ALA A 139 -0.87 0.55 11.70
C ALA A 139 -1.21 -0.72 12.48
N GLN A 140 -0.98 -1.90 11.91
CA GLN A 140 -1.18 -3.19 12.60
C GLN A 140 -0.23 -3.34 13.79
N VAL A 141 1.06 -3.04 13.59
CA VAL A 141 2.06 -3.20 14.67
C VAL A 141 1.83 -2.20 15.81
N TRP A 142 1.21 -1.04 15.53
CA TRP A 142 0.84 -0.09 16.57
C TRP A 142 -0.14 -0.64 17.59
N GLU A 143 -1.09 -1.46 17.16
CA GLU A 143 -2.10 -2.03 18.05
C GLU A 143 -1.47 -3.04 19.03
N LEU A 144 -0.31 -3.60 18.69
CA LEU A 144 0.45 -4.53 19.52
C LEU A 144 1.37 -3.84 20.53
N VAL A 145 1.54 -2.52 20.44
CA VAL A 145 2.45 -1.78 21.34
C VAL A 145 1.98 -1.87 22.79
N SER A 146 0.67 -1.82 23.03
CA SER A 146 0.11 -1.95 24.38
C SER A 146 0.42 -3.32 25.00
N VAL A 147 0.36 -4.40 24.21
CA VAL A 147 0.73 -5.75 24.65
C VAL A 147 2.21 -5.79 25.02
N ARG A 148 3.08 -5.22 24.19
CA ARG A 148 4.51 -5.10 24.47
C ARG A 148 4.78 -4.34 25.78
N GLU A 149 4.08 -3.24 26.00
CA GLU A 149 4.28 -2.39 27.18
C GLU A 149 3.71 -3.01 28.46
N THR A 150 2.69 -3.87 28.33
CA THR A 150 2.06 -4.55 29.47
C THR A 150 2.82 -5.81 29.87
N TRP A 151 3.26 -6.61 28.89
CA TRP A 151 3.95 -7.88 29.13
C TRP A 151 5.35 -7.88 28.51
N ASP A 152 5.48 -8.18 27.22
CA ASP A 152 6.75 -8.08 26.47
C ASP A 152 6.54 -8.18 24.94
N VAL A 153 7.65 -8.14 24.20
CA VAL A 153 7.67 -8.28 22.73
C VAL A 153 7.23 -9.66 22.26
N GLU A 154 7.54 -10.75 22.98
CA GLU A 154 7.16 -12.11 22.60
C GLU A 154 5.63 -12.28 22.61
N HIS A 155 4.96 -11.72 23.62
CA HIS A 155 3.51 -11.74 23.74
C HIS A 155 2.83 -10.92 22.62
N ALA A 156 3.41 -9.77 22.25
CA ALA A 156 2.93 -9.00 21.11
C ALA A 156 3.01 -9.80 19.79
N VAL A 157 4.13 -10.50 19.58
CA VAL A 157 4.33 -11.39 18.42
C VAL A 157 3.36 -12.58 18.46
N PHE A 158 3.12 -13.15 19.64
CA PHE A 158 2.16 -14.24 19.84
C PHE A 158 0.74 -13.85 19.44
N VAL A 159 0.28 -12.66 19.82
CA VAL A 159 -1.05 -12.14 19.45
C VAL A 159 -1.17 -12.03 17.94
N TYR A 160 -0.17 -11.41 17.28
CA TYR A 160 -0.17 -11.29 15.82
C TYR A 160 -0.18 -12.66 15.13
N ALA A 161 0.69 -13.58 15.56
CA ALA A 161 0.79 -14.91 14.97
C ALA A 161 -0.50 -15.72 15.16
N THR A 162 -1.19 -15.55 16.29
CA THR A 162 -2.48 -16.20 16.56
C THR A 162 -3.56 -15.67 15.63
N VAL A 163 -3.66 -14.36 15.43
CA VAL A 163 -4.62 -13.76 14.50
C VAL A 163 -4.28 -14.17 13.05
N ALA A 164 -3.01 -14.13 12.68
CA ALA A 164 -2.53 -14.49 11.35
C ALA A 164 -2.68 -15.98 10.99
N ALA A 165 -2.86 -16.85 11.99
CA ALA A 165 -3.15 -18.28 11.79
C ALA A 165 -4.63 -18.57 11.54
N SER A 166 -5.51 -17.58 11.70
CA SER A 166 -6.94 -17.70 11.39
C SER A 166 -7.24 -17.31 9.93
N ASP A 167 -8.46 -17.57 9.48
CA ASP A 167 -8.94 -17.18 8.15
C ASP A 167 -9.37 -15.70 8.08
N VAL A 168 -9.33 -14.98 9.21
CA VAL A 168 -9.71 -13.55 9.28
C VAL A 168 -8.55 -12.68 8.78
N PRO A 169 -8.82 -11.66 7.94
CA PRO A 169 -7.77 -10.75 7.49
C PRO A 169 -7.16 -9.99 8.68
N VAL A 170 -5.84 -10.03 8.80
CA VAL A 170 -5.10 -9.31 9.86
C VAL A 170 -5.18 -7.80 9.59
N THR A 171 -6.20 -7.11 10.08
CA THR A 171 -6.32 -5.65 10.00
C THR A 171 -5.94 -5.01 11.33
N ALA A 172 -5.67 -3.70 11.35
CA ALA A 172 -5.45 -2.98 12.60
C ALA A 172 -6.67 -3.06 13.54
N GLU A 173 -7.88 -3.10 12.97
CA GLU A 173 -9.11 -3.20 13.76
C GLU A 173 -9.26 -4.58 14.41
N VAL A 174 -9.00 -5.65 13.66
CA VAL A 174 -8.99 -7.02 14.16
C VAL A 174 -7.94 -7.17 15.26
N LEU A 175 -6.73 -6.65 15.05
CA LEU A 175 -5.68 -6.71 16.07
C LEU A 175 -6.07 -5.92 17.32
N ARG A 176 -6.69 -4.74 17.17
CA ARG A 176 -7.17 -3.97 18.32
C ARG A 176 -8.21 -4.75 19.11
N GLY A 177 -9.22 -5.30 18.44
CA GLY A 177 -10.25 -6.11 19.10
C GLY A 177 -9.68 -7.37 19.76
N ALA A 178 -8.72 -8.04 19.11
CA ALA A 178 -8.00 -9.18 19.69
C ALA A 178 -7.21 -8.79 20.94
N VAL A 179 -6.55 -7.63 20.94
CA VAL A 179 -5.84 -7.07 22.10
C VAL A 179 -6.80 -6.68 23.22
N ASP A 180 -7.94 -6.07 22.89
CA ASP A 180 -8.97 -5.69 23.86
C ASP A 180 -9.65 -6.91 24.51
N ALA A 181 -9.69 -8.05 23.79
CA ALA A 181 -10.22 -9.31 24.29
C ALA A 181 -9.25 -10.05 25.24
N LEU A 182 -7.98 -9.64 25.32
CA LEU A 182 -7.01 -10.31 26.20
C LEU A 182 -7.40 -10.19 27.67
N PRO A 183 -7.09 -11.22 28.49
CA PRO A 183 -7.30 -11.15 29.92
C PRO A 183 -6.48 -9.99 30.52
N LYS A 184 -7.12 -9.19 31.37
CA LYS A 184 -6.45 -8.09 32.09
C LYS A 184 -5.77 -8.67 33.32
N GLY A 185 -4.44 -8.64 33.36
CA GLY A 185 -3.64 -9.15 34.47
C GLY A 185 -2.14 -8.89 34.26
N GLU A 186 -1.35 -9.09 35.32
CA GLU A 186 0.11 -8.92 35.27
C GLU A 186 0.81 -10.10 34.58
N GLU A 187 0.26 -11.31 34.67
CA GLU A 187 0.79 -12.50 34.01
C GLU A 187 0.10 -12.77 32.67
N PHE A 188 0.87 -13.17 31.67
CA PHE A 188 0.35 -13.57 30.37
C PHE A 188 0.29 -15.09 30.25
N ASP A 189 -0.93 -15.65 30.29
CA ASP A 189 -1.16 -17.05 29.97
C ASP A 189 -1.49 -17.23 28.48
N ARG A 190 -0.64 -17.99 27.77
CA ARG A 190 -0.77 -18.23 26.33
C ARG A 190 -2.02 -19.04 25.98
N GLU A 191 -2.46 -19.96 26.84
CA GLU A 191 -3.66 -20.77 26.58
C GLU A 191 -4.92 -19.93 26.69
N THR A 192 -5.08 -19.21 27.81
CA THR A 192 -6.21 -18.29 28.02
C THR A 192 -6.23 -17.17 26.97
N ALA A 193 -5.07 -16.58 26.65
CA ALA A 193 -4.98 -15.56 25.61
C ALA A 193 -5.39 -16.08 24.23
N ARG A 194 -4.95 -17.29 23.85
CA ARG A 194 -5.36 -17.92 22.59
C ARG A 194 -6.86 -18.16 22.55
N ALA A 195 -7.43 -18.72 23.61
CA ALA A 195 -8.87 -18.97 23.69
C ALA A 195 -9.68 -17.67 23.58
N ALA A 196 -9.23 -16.60 24.23
CA ALA A 196 -9.87 -15.28 24.15
C ALA A 196 -9.80 -14.69 22.74
N ILE A 197 -8.64 -14.75 22.08
CA ILE A 197 -8.48 -14.30 20.69
C ILE A 197 -9.36 -15.13 19.75
N GLN A 198 -9.39 -16.45 19.90
CA GLN A 198 -10.22 -17.33 19.06
C GLN A 198 -11.71 -17.04 19.24
N ALA A 199 -12.19 -16.91 20.48
CA ALA A 199 -13.58 -16.55 20.76
C ALA A 199 -13.97 -15.19 20.15
N PHE A 200 -13.05 -14.22 20.17
CA PHE A 200 -13.24 -12.95 19.48
C PHE A 200 -13.31 -13.12 17.96
N LEU A 201 -12.40 -13.88 17.36
CA LEU A 201 -12.34 -14.11 15.91
C LEU A 201 -13.54 -14.92 15.40
N ASP A 202 -14.03 -15.90 16.16
CA ASP A 202 -15.21 -16.70 15.80
C ASP A 202 -16.48 -15.84 15.76
N ASN A 203 -16.54 -14.79 16.59
CA ASN A 203 -17.62 -13.80 16.59
C ASN A 203 -17.29 -12.55 15.75
N TRP A 204 -16.13 -12.52 15.08
CA TRP A 204 -15.73 -11.41 14.24
C TRP A 204 -16.48 -11.49 12.91
N SER A 205 -17.46 -10.62 12.73
CA SER A 205 -18.02 -10.33 11.42
C SER A 205 -17.26 -9.17 10.79
N ASP A 206 -16.85 -9.30 9.53
CA ASP A 206 -16.50 -8.16 8.71
C ASP A 206 -17.81 -7.45 8.32
N GLU A 207 -18.51 -6.88 9.31
CA GLU A 207 -19.59 -5.91 9.12
C GLU A 207 -19.04 -4.57 8.59
N LYS A 208 -18.06 -4.64 7.69
CA LYS A 208 -18.02 -3.76 6.52
C LYS A 208 -18.98 -4.26 5.44
N GLY A 209 -20.14 -4.78 5.83
CA GLY A 209 -21.33 -4.62 5.01
C GLY A 209 -21.59 -3.12 4.99
N GLU A 210 -21.06 -2.43 3.98
CA GLU A 210 -21.31 -1.02 3.66
C GLU A 210 -21.76 -0.24 4.89
N ALA A 211 -20.85 0.00 5.86
CA ALA A 211 -21.20 0.77 7.06
C ALA A 211 -21.97 1.98 6.54
N GLU A 212 -23.28 2.04 6.84
CA GLU A 212 -24.22 2.95 6.21
C GLU A 212 -23.52 4.30 6.24
N VAL A 213 -23.01 4.73 5.07
CA VAL A 213 -22.14 5.89 5.05
C VAL A 213 -23.04 6.94 5.64
N ASP A 214 -22.65 7.51 6.79
CA ASP A 214 -23.42 8.60 7.36
C ASP A 214 -23.24 9.76 6.39
N ILE A 215 -24.07 9.75 5.35
CA ILE A 215 -24.06 10.67 4.23
C ILE A 215 -24.26 12.07 4.79
N THR A 216 -25.04 12.19 5.87
CA THR A 216 -25.25 13.41 6.63
C THR A 216 -23.96 13.91 7.26
N ALA A 217 -23.26 13.11 8.07
CA ALA A 217 -21.98 13.52 8.67
C ALA A 217 -20.88 13.78 7.63
N LYS A 218 -20.90 13.06 6.50
CA LYS A 218 -19.98 13.30 5.38
C LYS A 218 -20.31 14.62 4.66
N ALA A 219 -21.59 14.92 4.45
CA ALA A 219 -22.05 16.18 3.87
C ALA A 219 -21.78 17.38 4.78
N GLU A 220 -21.99 17.25 6.09
CA GLU A 220 -21.68 18.29 7.09
C GLU A 220 -20.19 18.68 7.09
N LYS A 221 -19.31 17.71 6.84
CA LYS A 221 -17.86 17.94 6.74
C LYS A 221 -17.42 18.49 5.39
N ALA A 222 -18.24 18.36 4.33
CA ALA A 222 -17.91 18.82 2.99
C ALA A 222 -17.79 20.36 2.93
N VAL A 223 -18.60 21.08 3.71
CA VAL A 223 -18.53 22.53 3.84
C VAL A 223 -18.15 22.92 5.27
N SER A 224 -16.87 23.23 5.47
CA SER A 224 -16.36 23.61 6.80
C SER A 224 -16.87 25.00 7.21
N VAL A 225 -17.90 25.05 8.06
CA VAL A 225 -18.42 26.30 8.65
C VAL A 225 -17.32 27.16 9.32
N PRO A 226 -16.35 26.60 10.08
CA PRO A 226 -15.24 27.38 10.61
C PRO A 226 -14.37 28.03 9.53
N TRP A 227 -14.15 27.36 8.39
CA TRP A 227 -13.37 27.89 7.27
C TRP A 227 -14.13 29.01 6.55
N VAL A 228 -15.42 28.81 6.25
CA VAL A 228 -16.26 29.85 5.60
C VAL A 228 -16.35 31.09 6.48
N ARG A 229 -16.53 30.93 7.80
CA ARG A 229 -16.49 32.05 8.75
C ARG A 229 -15.16 32.79 8.74
N ARG A 230 -14.04 32.06 8.60
CA ARG A 230 -12.70 32.66 8.53
C ARG A 230 -12.50 33.43 7.22
N LEU A 231 -12.99 32.89 6.10
CA LEU A 231 -12.95 33.54 4.80
C LEU A 231 -13.80 34.82 4.78
N ALA A 232 -15.04 34.74 5.27
CA ALA A 232 -15.97 35.87 5.32
C ALA A 232 -15.47 37.05 6.17
N ARG A 233 -14.65 36.78 7.20
CA ARG A 233 -13.98 37.83 7.99
C ARG A 233 -12.94 38.62 7.20
N ARG A 234 -12.35 38.03 6.16
CA ARG A 234 -11.32 38.64 5.32
C ARG A 234 -11.92 39.27 4.07
N ASP A 235 -12.84 38.56 3.43
CA ASP A 235 -13.57 38.99 2.25
C ASP A 235 -14.91 38.25 2.20
N ARG A 236 -16.00 39.00 2.40
CA ARG A 236 -17.35 38.45 2.38
C ARG A 236 -17.77 38.02 0.97
N ALA A 237 -17.41 38.79 -0.05
CA ALA A 237 -17.74 38.48 -1.44
C ALA A 237 -16.96 37.25 -1.94
N ALA A 238 -15.74 37.00 -1.43
CA ALA A 238 -15.03 35.75 -1.69
C ALA A 238 -15.69 34.53 -1.04
N ALA A 239 -16.25 34.68 0.16
CA ALA A 239 -16.98 33.59 0.82
C ALA A 239 -18.27 33.25 0.07
N GLU A 240 -19.01 34.25 -0.41
CA GLU A 240 -20.21 34.07 -1.24
C GLU A 240 -19.87 33.36 -2.55
N ARG A 241 -18.86 33.83 -3.30
CA ARG A 241 -18.40 33.16 -4.54
C ARG A 241 -17.98 31.70 -4.35
N TYR A 242 -17.38 31.37 -3.20
CA TYR A 242 -17.02 29.99 -2.88
C TYR A 242 -18.25 29.10 -2.69
N LEU A 243 -19.27 29.60 -1.99
CA LEU A 243 -20.52 28.86 -1.78
C LEU A 243 -21.27 28.68 -3.11
N ASP A 244 -21.34 29.73 -3.93
CA ASP A 244 -21.96 29.67 -5.27
C ASP A 244 -21.26 28.62 -6.16
N ALA A 245 -19.93 28.56 -6.12
CA ALA A 245 -19.15 27.57 -6.87
C ALA A 245 -19.40 26.13 -6.38
N LEU A 246 -19.60 25.92 -5.07
CA LEU A 246 -19.98 24.61 -4.52
C LEU A 246 -21.38 24.20 -4.95
N GLU A 247 -22.35 25.12 -4.93
CA GLU A 247 -23.72 24.85 -5.40
C GLU A 247 -23.72 24.45 -6.88
N ALA A 248 -22.93 25.13 -7.72
CA ALA A 248 -22.77 24.79 -9.13
C ALA A 248 -22.17 23.38 -9.32
N GLU A 249 -21.19 22.99 -8.49
CA GLU A 249 -20.60 21.65 -8.58
C GLU A 249 -21.57 20.56 -8.11
N ILE A 250 -22.36 20.82 -7.06
CA ILE A 250 -23.43 19.94 -6.61
C ILE A 250 -24.48 19.76 -7.72
N ALA A 251 -24.82 20.84 -8.44
CA ALA A 251 -25.74 20.77 -9.57
C ALA A 251 -25.21 19.85 -10.68
N LYS A 252 -23.93 19.96 -11.07
CA LYS A 252 -23.30 19.03 -12.04
C LYS A 252 -23.34 17.58 -11.56
N CYS A 253 -23.04 17.33 -10.28
CA CYS A 253 -23.13 15.99 -9.72
C CYS A 253 -24.56 15.42 -9.83
N ARG A 254 -25.59 16.25 -9.63
CA ARG A 254 -26.99 15.85 -9.80
C ARG A 254 -27.33 15.54 -11.26
N GLU A 255 -26.87 16.35 -12.20
CA GLU A 255 -27.06 16.10 -13.63
C GLU A 255 -26.49 14.73 -14.03
N HIS A 256 -25.27 14.40 -13.60
CA HIS A 256 -24.66 13.09 -13.84
C HIS A 256 -25.42 11.90 -13.22
N LEU A 257 -26.19 12.11 -12.16
CA LEU A 257 -27.04 11.06 -11.57
C LEU A 257 -28.34 10.85 -12.36
N THR A 258 -28.79 11.86 -13.11
CA THR A 258 -30.00 11.79 -13.94
C THR A 258 -29.74 11.36 -15.37
N GLU A 259 -28.49 11.40 -15.84
CA GLU A 259 -28.11 10.82 -17.13
C GLU A 259 -28.22 9.28 -17.06
N PRO A 260 -28.98 8.63 -17.96
CA PRO A 260 -29.01 7.18 -18.00
C PRO A 260 -27.59 6.67 -18.28
N THR A 261 -27.09 5.81 -17.38
CA THR A 261 -25.81 5.12 -17.55
C THR A 261 -25.77 4.50 -18.94
N LYS A 262 -24.93 5.02 -19.84
CA LYS A 262 -24.67 4.37 -21.12
C LYS A 262 -24.26 2.93 -20.83
N PRO A 263 -24.92 1.91 -21.42
CA PRO A 263 -24.51 0.54 -21.22
C PRO A 263 -23.04 0.42 -21.63
N LYS A 264 -22.27 -0.23 -20.76
CA LYS A 264 -20.90 -0.67 -21.02
C LYS A 264 -20.93 -1.34 -22.40
N ARG A 265 -20.21 -0.80 -23.39
CA ARG A 265 -20.05 -1.48 -24.68
C ARG A 265 -19.36 -2.80 -24.41
N ASP A 266 -20.14 -3.88 -24.34
CA ASP A 266 -19.65 -5.23 -24.45
C ASP A 266 -19.05 -5.36 -25.85
N SER A 267 -17.73 -5.25 -25.92
CA SER A 267 -16.97 -5.66 -27.10
C SER A 267 -16.95 -7.19 -27.11
N GLY A 268 -17.99 -7.79 -27.69
CA GLY A 268 -18.09 -9.23 -27.82
C GLY A 268 -19.31 -9.67 -28.61
N ALA A 269 -19.08 -10.00 -29.89
CA ALA A 269 -19.92 -10.79 -30.78
C ALA A 269 -21.25 -10.17 -31.28
N ALA A 270 -21.25 -9.76 -32.55
CA ALA A 270 -21.94 -10.46 -33.64
C ALA A 270 -22.29 -9.50 -34.78
N THR A 271 -21.64 -9.65 -35.94
CA THR A 271 -22.29 -9.43 -37.23
C THR A 271 -21.62 -10.32 -38.27
N GLU A 272 -22.00 -11.59 -38.27
CA GLU A 272 -22.06 -12.41 -39.49
C GLU A 272 -23.54 -12.47 -39.89
N ALA A 273 -23.87 -11.90 -41.05
CA ALA A 273 -24.85 -12.39 -42.03
C ALA A 273 -25.30 -11.25 -42.97
N GLN A 274 -25.46 -11.62 -44.25
CA GLN A 274 -25.92 -10.83 -45.41
C GLN A 274 -24.77 -10.11 -46.14
N GLU A 275 -24.42 -10.43 -47.39
CA GLU A 275 -25.22 -10.90 -48.52
C GLU A 275 -24.31 -11.61 -49.56
N GLN A 276 -24.70 -12.81 -49.98
CA GLN A 276 -24.32 -13.42 -51.26
C GLN A 276 -25.48 -13.20 -52.23
N THR A 277 -25.27 -12.38 -53.26
CA THR A 277 -26.07 -12.40 -54.50
C THR A 277 -25.28 -11.75 -55.65
N ALA A 278 -25.27 -12.43 -56.80
CA ALA A 278 -24.76 -12.05 -58.13
C ALA A 278 -23.22 -12.00 -58.29
N GLU A 279 -22.53 -13.02 -58.81
CA GLU A 279 -22.60 -13.65 -60.16
C GLU A 279 -22.04 -12.78 -61.30
N ALA A 280 -20.90 -13.27 -61.83
CA ALA A 280 -20.32 -13.11 -63.17
C ALA A 280 -19.92 -11.71 -63.69
N THR A 281 -18.62 -11.54 -64.03
CA THR A 281 -18.13 -11.55 -65.43
C THR A 281 -16.65 -11.12 -65.53
N GLU A 282 -15.84 -11.99 -66.14
CA GLU A 282 -14.58 -11.79 -66.88
C GLU A 282 -13.38 -11.00 -66.29
N GLN A 283 -12.31 -11.75 -66.02
CA GLN A 283 -10.93 -11.40 -66.43
C GLN A 283 -10.78 -11.55 -67.97
N PRO A 284 -9.76 -11.01 -68.67
CA PRO A 284 -8.39 -10.78 -68.18
C PRO A 284 -7.66 -9.54 -68.75
N LYS A 285 -6.40 -9.32 -68.32
CA LYS A 285 -5.19 -9.29 -69.19
C LYS A 285 -4.04 -8.41 -68.65
N ALA A 286 -2.97 -9.10 -68.22
CA ALA A 286 -1.54 -8.82 -68.48
C ALA A 286 -0.95 -7.48 -67.96
N LEU A 287 0.32 -7.32 -67.60
CA LEU A 287 1.52 -8.16 -67.44
C LEU A 287 2.47 -7.24 -66.65
N GLU A 288 2.99 -7.71 -65.50
CA GLU A 288 4.42 -7.73 -65.08
C GLU A 288 5.32 -6.45 -65.17
N PRO A 289 6.45 -6.42 -64.41
CA PRO A 289 6.90 -5.26 -63.64
C PRO A 289 8.20 -4.63 -64.18
N GLY A 290 8.49 -3.40 -63.73
CA GLY A 290 9.71 -2.66 -64.05
C GLY A 290 10.47 -2.28 -62.79
N THR A 291 11.59 -2.96 -62.60
CA THR A 291 12.63 -2.83 -61.58
C THR A 291 13.45 -1.53 -61.66
N GLU A 292 14.25 -1.32 -60.60
CA GLU A 292 15.53 -0.57 -60.53
C GLU A 292 15.54 0.91 -60.04
N SER A 293 15.87 1.05 -58.75
CA SER A 293 16.90 1.96 -58.20
C SER A 293 18.31 1.61 -58.75
N PRO A 294 19.44 2.36 -58.54
CA PRO A 294 19.69 3.46 -57.56
C PRO A 294 20.59 4.66 -58.03
N GLU A 295 20.73 5.68 -57.14
CA GLU A 295 21.93 6.55 -56.83
C GLU A 295 22.67 7.40 -57.92
N PRO A 296 23.64 8.30 -57.57
CA PRO A 296 23.61 9.47 -56.66
C PRO A 296 24.26 10.75 -57.31
N ALA A 297 24.30 11.89 -56.59
CA ALA A 297 25.51 12.75 -56.38
C ALA A 297 25.22 14.26 -56.08
N ALA A 298 25.84 14.70 -54.97
CA ALA A 298 26.57 15.97 -54.75
C ALA A 298 25.86 17.34 -54.90
N ALA A 299 25.69 18.01 -53.76
CA ALA A 299 26.37 19.26 -53.40
C ALA A 299 26.25 19.53 -51.89
#